data_AF-A0A2C9LD23-F1
#
_entry.id   AF-A0A2C9LD23-F1
#
_cell.length_a   1.000
_cell.length_b   1.000
_cell.length_c   1.000
_cell.angle_alpha   90.00
_cell.angle_beta   90.00
_cell.angle_gamma   90.00
#
_symmetry.space_group_name_H-M   'P 1'
#
loop_
_entity.id
_entity.type
_entity.pdbx_description
1 polymer ?
#
loop_
_entity_poly.entity_id
_entity_poly.type
_entity_poly.pdbx_seq_one_letter_code
_entity_poly.pdbx_strand_id
1 'polypeptide(L)'
;MGFLFKFILCFTVLTCASRVAAQCPVGWFGSKCQYMCHCESNAHCDSYGQCPTKCNSGWFGQGCQYEDLTTIDGAQISTSAVSSSTSWLTDQDVTTCNEDPSLNSITVQWDRPYPFTWLRIQAKNS
;
A
#
# COMPACT_ATOMS: atom_id res chain seq x y z
N MET A 1 28.78 -31.65 -50.90
CA MET A 1 28.34 -32.16 -49.58
C MET A 1 28.66 -31.14 -48.48
N GLY A 2 28.08 -29.91 -48.51
CA GLY A 2 28.49 -28.89 -47.53
C GLY A 2 27.66 -27.61 -47.42
N PHE A 3 26.50 -27.50 -48.09
CA PHE A 3 25.68 -26.27 -48.04
C PHE A 3 24.40 -26.39 -47.18
N LEU A 4 24.07 -27.57 -46.66
CA LEU A 4 22.90 -27.77 -45.80
C LEU A 4 23.15 -27.55 -44.29
N PHE A 5 24.41 -27.44 -43.83
CA PHE A 5 24.72 -27.31 -42.40
C PHE A 5 24.77 -25.86 -41.88
N LYS A 6 24.89 -24.86 -42.76
CA LYS A 6 24.95 -23.43 -42.33
C LYS A 6 23.58 -22.80 -42.07
N PHE A 7 22.50 -23.37 -42.59
CA PHE A 7 21.15 -22.86 -42.35
C PHE A 7 20.50 -23.41 -41.07
N ILE A 8 20.98 -24.54 -40.55
CA ILE A 8 20.43 -25.16 -39.33
C ILE A 8 20.98 -24.45 -38.07
N LEU A 9 22.19 -23.88 -38.12
CA LEU A 9 22.80 -23.15 -37.00
C LEU A 9 22.26 -21.73 -36.79
N CYS A 10 21.42 -21.20 -37.68
CA CYS A 10 20.79 -19.88 -37.51
C CYS A 10 19.37 -19.97 -36.92
N PHE A 11 18.80 -21.18 -36.81
CA PHE A 11 17.44 -21.39 -36.29
C PHE A 11 17.37 -21.55 -34.76
N THR A 12 18.49 -21.68 -34.06
CA THR A 12 18.53 -21.86 -32.59
C THR A 12 18.68 -20.55 -31.81
N VAL A 13 18.70 -19.39 -32.45
CA VAL A 13 18.91 -18.09 -31.78
C VAL A 13 17.62 -17.28 -31.56
N LEU A 14 16.44 -17.81 -31.93
CA LEU A 14 15.23 -16.99 -32.07
C LEU A 14 14.10 -17.18 -31.05
N THR A 15 14.38 -17.69 -29.85
CA THR A 15 13.44 -17.50 -28.71
C THR A 15 14.18 -17.28 -27.39
N CYS A 16 15.07 -16.29 -27.32
CA CYS A 16 15.09 -15.54 -26.07
C CYS A 16 13.81 -14.70 -26.08
N ALA A 17 12.70 -15.30 -25.66
CA ALA A 17 11.56 -14.55 -25.17
C ALA A 17 12.03 -13.86 -23.89
N SER A 18 12.86 -12.83 -24.03
CA SER A 18 13.07 -11.83 -23.01
C SER A 18 11.69 -11.27 -22.76
N ARG A 19 11.06 -11.77 -21.71
CA ARG A 19 9.87 -11.17 -21.14
C ARG A 19 10.33 -9.76 -20.78
N VAL A 20 10.08 -8.79 -21.66
CA VAL A 20 10.00 -7.41 -21.21
C VAL A 20 8.81 -7.47 -20.25
N ALA A 21 9.09 -7.64 -18.96
CA ALA A 21 8.09 -7.34 -17.96
C ALA A 21 7.65 -5.94 -18.33
N ALA A 22 6.41 -5.78 -18.79
CA ALA A 22 5.90 -4.48 -19.20
C ALA A 22 6.13 -3.57 -18.00
N GLN A 23 7.11 -2.66 -18.12
CA GLN A 23 7.48 -1.80 -17.02
C GLN A 23 6.25 -0.97 -16.71
N CYS A 24 5.84 -0.93 -15.44
CA CYS A 24 4.67 -0.15 -15.08
C CYS A 24 4.85 1.33 -15.42
N PRO A 25 3.75 2.04 -15.73
CA PRO A 25 3.79 3.49 -15.82
C PRO A 25 4.41 4.10 -14.56
N VAL A 26 5.05 5.25 -14.70
CA VAL A 26 5.67 5.96 -13.58
C VAL A 26 4.64 6.17 -12.46
N GLY A 27 5.02 5.82 -11.23
CA GLY A 27 4.14 5.89 -10.06
C GLY A 27 3.21 4.69 -9.85
N TRP A 28 3.31 3.65 -10.69
CA TRP A 28 2.52 2.42 -10.57
C TRP A 28 3.42 1.20 -10.38
N PHE A 29 2.92 0.22 -9.63
CA PHE A 29 3.62 -1.04 -9.37
C PHE A 29 2.66 -2.23 -9.20
N GLY A 30 3.23 -3.42 -9.03
CA GLY A 30 2.49 -4.68 -8.92
C GLY A 30 2.44 -5.47 -10.23
N SER A 31 2.04 -6.73 -10.15
CA SER A 31 2.07 -7.68 -11.29
C SER A 31 1.22 -7.27 -12.49
N LYS A 32 0.26 -6.37 -12.29
CA LYS A 32 -0.62 -5.80 -13.33
C LYS A 32 -0.62 -4.28 -13.31
N CYS A 33 0.39 -3.66 -12.67
CA CYS A 33 0.44 -2.20 -12.47
C CYS A 33 -0.83 -1.66 -11.81
N GLN A 34 -1.40 -2.41 -10.87
CA GLN A 34 -2.69 -2.10 -10.25
C GLN A 34 -2.58 -1.18 -9.03
N TYR A 35 -1.37 -0.93 -8.54
CA TYR A 35 -1.15 -0.11 -7.34
C TYR A 35 -0.47 1.19 -7.72
N MET A 36 -1.13 2.31 -7.42
CA MET A 36 -0.54 3.64 -7.49
C MET A 36 0.13 3.96 -6.16
N CYS A 37 1.35 4.48 -6.19
CA CYS A 37 2.07 4.88 -4.97
C CYS A 37 1.86 6.36 -4.63
N HIS A 38 1.83 6.66 -3.33
CA HIS A 38 1.64 8.01 -2.79
C HIS A 38 2.80 8.38 -1.86
N CYS A 39 3.98 8.55 -2.44
CA CYS A 39 5.19 8.93 -1.71
C CYS A 39 5.20 10.42 -1.34
N GLU A 40 5.91 10.77 -0.27
CA GLU A 40 6.12 12.15 0.16
C GLU A 40 6.75 13.02 -0.95
N SER A 41 6.44 14.32 -0.92
CA SER A 41 6.96 15.31 -1.88
C SER A 41 6.66 14.98 -3.35
N ASN A 42 5.57 14.23 -3.59
CA ASN A 42 5.18 13.73 -4.92
C ASN A 42 6.27 12.91 -5.61
N ALA A 43 7.14 12.26 -4.83
CA ALA A 43 8.16 11.39 -5.39
C ALA A 43 7.54 10.16 -6.07
N HIS A 44 8.25 9.59 -7.04
CA HIS A 44 7.86 8.34 -7.66
C HIS A 44 8.50 7.17 -6.92
N CYS A 45 7.72 6.10 -6.73
CA CYS A 45 8.24 4.82 -6.28
C CYS A 45 9.00 4.10 -7.39
N ASP A 46 9.84 3.13 -6.99
CA ASP A 46 10.46 2.20 -7.92
C ASP A 46 9.48 1.14 -8.48
N SER A 47 9.99 0.21 -9.29
CA SER A 47 9.18 -0.86 -9.89
C SER A 47 8.56 -1.84 -8.89
N TYR A 48 9.08 -1.88 -7.66
CA TYR A 48 8.58 -2.71 -6.56
C TYR A 48 7.67 -1.93 -5.62
N GLY A 49 7.41 -0.65 -5.92
CA GLY A 49 6.60 0.26 -5.13
C GLY A 49 7.37 0.97 -4.01
N GLN A 50 8.68 0.78 -3.86
CA GLN A 50 9.40 1.42 -2.75
C GLN A 50 9.50 2.93 -2.94
N CYS A 51 9.02 3.68 -1.94
CA CYS A 51 9.17 5.13 -1.89
C CYS A 51 10.57 5.52 -1.40
N PRO A 52 11.15 6.64 -1.89
CA PRO A 52 12.48 7.09 -1.49
C PRO A 52 12.61 7.47 -0.01
N THR A 53 11.53 8.00 0.58
CA THR A 53 11.49 8.42 1.99
C THR A 53 10.36 7.72 2.72
N LYS A 54 9.20 8.36 2.85
CA LYS A 54 8.00 7.86 3.53
C LYS A 54 6.76 8.13 2.68
N CYS A 55 5.64 7.63 3.15
CA CYS A 55 4.34 7.90 2.55
C CYS A 55 3.91 9.34 2.80
N ASN A 56 3.07 9.85 1.89
CA ASN A 56 2.24 11.02 2.19
C ASN A 56 1.41 10.75 3.46
N SER A 57 1.05 11.83 4.16
CA SER A 57 0.13 11.74 5.30
C SER A 57 -1.18 11.06 4.87
N GLY A 58 -1.68 10.14 5.71
CA GLY A 58 -2.85 9.33 5.40
C GLY A 58 -2.61 8.15 4.45
N TRP A 59 -1.39 7.94 3.93
CA TRP A 59 -1.07 6.79 3.08
C TRP A 59 -0.13 5.82 3.78
N PHE A 60 -0.28 4.53 3.47
CA PHE A 60 0.54 3.47 4.06
C PHE A 60 0.61 2.23 3.16
N GLY A 61 1.34 1.22 3.62
CA GLY A 61 1.66 0.00 2.87
C GLY A 61 3.05 0.05 2.25
N GLN A 62 3.53 -1.07 1.72
CA GLN A 62 4.89 -1.18 1.18
C GLN A 62 5.23 -0.08 0.16
N GLY A 63 4.26 0.30 -0.67
CA GLY A 63 4.42 1.38 -1.63
C GLY A 63 3.43 2.51 -1.47
N CYS A 64 2.97 2.75 -0.24
CA CYS A 64 2.03 3.82 0.06
C CYS A 64 0.77 3.76 -0.84
N GLN A 65 0.29 2.55 -1.10
CA GLN A 65 -0.80 2.28 -2.04
C GLN A 65 -2.18 2.23 -1.38
N TYR A 66 -2.22 2.27 -0.06
CA TYR A 66 -3.46 2.22 0.70
C TYR A 66 -3.65 3.54 1.46
N GLU A 67 -4.87 4.06 1.38
CA GLU A 67 -5.28 5.28 2.10
C GLU A 67 -5.92 4.88 3.43
N ASP A 68 -5.52 5.56 4.50
CA ASP A 68 -6.11 5.41 5.82
C ASP A 68 -7.40 6.22 5.89
N LEU A 69 -8.51 5.50 5.69
CA LEU A 69 -9.85 6.07 5.71
C LEU A 69 -10.21 6.71 7.06
N THR A 70 -9.48 6.47 8.14
CA THR A 70 -9.73 7.14 9.43
C THR A 70 -9.19 8.57 9.47
N THR A 71 -8.33 8.95 8.51
CA THR A 71 -7.65 10.25 8.46
C THR A 71 -8.12 11.16 7.34
N ILE A 72 -9.04 10.68 6.49
CA ILE A 72 -9.59 11.47 5.38
C ILE A 72 -10.54 12.57 5.88
N ASP A 73 -10.72 13.60 5.05
CA ASP A 73 -11.70 14.65 5.32
C ASP A 73 -13.11 14.06 5.48
N GLY A 74 -13.80 14.46 6.55
CA GLY A 74 -15.14 13.99 6.88
C GLY A 74 -15.20 12.69 7.69
N ALA A 75 -14.06 12.01 7.93
CA ALA A 75 -14.00 10.94 8.91
C ALA A 75 -14.12 11.51 10.33
N GLN A 76 -14.99 10.91 11.15
CA GLN A 76 -15.17 11.27 12.56
C GLN A 76 -14.97 10.03 13.41
N ILE A 77 -14.12 10.15 14.44
CA ILE A 77 -13.79 9.06 15.35
C ILE A 77 -14.29 9.43 16.74
N SER A 78 -15.03 8.52 17.37
CA SER A 78 -15.47 8.64 18.77
C SER A 78 -15.24 7.34 19.51
N THR A 79 -14.95 7.42 20.80
CA THR A 79 -14.68 6.27 21.66
C THR A 79 -15.46 6.37 22.97
N SER A 80 -15.64 5.24 23.65
CA SER A 80 -16.24 5.20 24.99
C SER A 80 -15.25 5.50 26.13
N ALA A 81 -13.98 5.78 25.80
CA ALA A 81 -12.96 6.08 26.81
C ALA A 81 -13.30 7.37 27.58
N VAL A 82 -12.84 7.47 28.82
CA VAL A 82 -12.95 8.67 29.66
C VAL A 82 -12.25 9.85 29.01
N SER A 83 -11.12 9.60 28.35
CA SER A 83 -10.46 10.59 27.49
C SER A 83 -11.03 10.55 26.09
N SER A 84 -11.55 11.69 25.61
CA SER A 84 -12.02 11.86 24.24
C SER A 84 -10.88 11.95 23.21
N SER A 85 -9.63 11.83 23.62
CA SER A 85 -8.51 11.79 22.69
C SER A 85 -8.53 10.47 21.90
N THR A 86 -8.49 10.57 20.58
CA THR A 86 -8.47 9.43 19.65
C THR A 86 -7.19 9.34 18.84
N SER A 87 -6.21 10.23 19.08
CA SER A 87 -5.00 10.33 18.26
C SER A 87 -4.17 9.03 18.24
N TRP A 88 -4.22 8.27 19.33
CA TRP A 88 -3.57 6.96 19.49
C TRP A 88 -4.12 5.87 18.56
N LEU A 89 -5.28 6.08 17.92
CA LEU A 89 -5.81 5.13 16.94
C LEU A 89 -5.13 5.25 15.57
N THR A 90 -4.56 6.43 15.27
CA THR A 90 -4.12 6.83 13.92
C THR A 90 -2.70 7.38 13.90
N ASP A 91 -1.93 7.24 14.99
CA ASP A 91 -0.56 7.74 15.11
C ASP A 91 0.50 6.81 14.48
N GLN A 92 0.07 5.66 13.97
CA GLN A 92 0.91 4.62 13.37
C GLN A 92 1.94 4.01 14.34
N ASP A 93 1.75 4.17 15.65
CA ASP A 93 2.63 3.60 16.66
C ASP A 93 1.89 2.49 17.43
N VAL A 94 2.38 1.26 17.28
CA VAL A 94 1.77 0.09 17.95
C VAL A 94 2.04 0.04 19.45
N THR A 95 2.86 0.95 19.98
CA THR A 95 3.24 1.00 21.39
C THR A 95 2.43 2.01 22.22
N THR A 96 1.71 2.93 21.58
CA THR A 96 0.95 4.04 22.21
C THR A 96 -0.53 3.71 22.42
N CYS A 97 -0.85 2.44 22.75
CA CYS A 97 -2.23 1.97 22.94
C CYS A 97 -2.97 2.70 24.08
N ASN A 98 -4.29 2.83 23.94
CA ASN A 98 -5.16 3.29 25.03
C ASN A 98 -5.32 2.19 26.10
N GLU A 99 -5.05 2.54 27.36
CA GLU A 99 -5.14 1.63 28.51
C GLU A 99 -6.37 1.91 29.41
N ASP A 100 -7.34 2.68 28.92
CA ASP A 100 -8.57 3.01 29.63
C ASP A 100 -9.47 1.76 29.76
N PRO A 101 -9.77 1.29 30.99
CA PRO A 101 -10.61 0.12 31.19
C PRO A 101 -12.07 0.32 30.78
N SER A 102 -12.52 1.57 30.57
CA SER A 102 -13.87 1.89 30.09
C SER A 102 -14.01 1.87 28.56
N LEU A 103 -12.90 1.71 27.83
CA LEU A 103 -12.93 1.59 26.38
C LEU A 103 -13.52 0.22 25.97
N ASN A 104 -14.77 0.23 25.50
CA ASN A 104 -15.48 -0.94 24.99
C ASN A 104 -15.96 -0.77 23.55
N SER A 105 -15.92 0.44 23.01
CA SER A 105 -16.34 0.74 21.65
C SER A 105 -15.52 1.86 21.02
N ILE A 106 -15.23 1.68 19.73
CA ILE A 106 -14.64 2.67 18.84
C ILE A 106 -15.60 2.78 17.65
N THR A 107 -16.02 4.00 17.33
CA THR A 107 -16.89 4.27 16.19
C THR A 107 -16.16 5.17 15.22
N VAL A 108 -16.12 4.74 13.96
CA VAL A 108 -15.63 5.55 12.83
C VAL A 108 -16.81 5.80 11.92
N GLN A 109 -17.12 7.08 11.71
CA GLN A 109 -18.22 7.54 10.87
C GLN A 109 -17.63 8.29 9.68
N TRP A 110 -18.11 7.95 8.49
CA TRP A 110 -17.77 8.65 7.26
C TRP A 110 -18.98 9.41 6.74
N ASP A 111 -18.72 10.54 6.07
CA ASP A 111 -19.71 11.41 5.43
C ASP A 111 -20.27 10.82 4.13
N ARG A 112 -19.55 9.87 3.53
CA ARG A 112 -19.94 9.16 2.31
C ARG A 112 -19.47 7.70 2.37
N PRO A 113 -20.04 6.79 1.55
CA PRO A 113 -19.60 5.41 1.51
C PRO A 113 -18.20 5.31 0.89
N TYR A 114 -17.31 4.57 1.56
CA TYR A 114 -15.98 4.23 1.06
C TYR A 114 -15.84 2.72 0.92
N PRO A 115 -15.43 2.20 -0.25
CA PRO A 115 -15.10 0.78 -0.37
C PRO A 115 -13.75 0.52 0.31
N PHE A 116 -13.72 -0.42 1.26
CA PHE A 116 -12.49 -0.92 1.84
C PHE A 116 -12.45 -2.44 1.75
N THR A 117 -11.25 -3.00 1.64
CA THR A 117 -11.04 -4.44 1.44
C THR A 117 -10.60 -5.15 2.71
N TRP A 118 -10.07 -4.41 3.68
CA TRP A 118 -9.58 -4.96 4.94
C TRP A 118 -9.56 -3.88 6.02
N LEU A 119 -9.65 -4.32 7.28
CA LEU A 119 -9.54 -3.50 8.48
C LEU A 119 -8.46 -4.11 9.37
N ARG A 120 -7.58 -3.28 9.94
CA ARG A 120 -6.59 -3.72 10.92
C ARG A 120 -6.85 -3.02 12.24
N ILE A 121 -6.90 -3.81 13.31
CA ILE A 121 -6.99 -3.34 14.68
C ILE A 121 -5.91 -4.06 15.48
N GLN A 122 -5.16 -3.32 16.29
CA GLN A 122 -4.20 -3.88 17.23
C GLN A 122 -4.78 -3.79 18.63
N ALA A 123 -4.81 -4.91 19.34
CA ALA A 123 -5.15 -4.95 20.76
C ALA A 123 -3.95 -5.51 21.54
N LYS A 124 -3.73 -4.98 22.75
CA LYS A 124 -2.75 -5.50 23.69
C LYS A 124 -3.44 -6.61 24.50
N ASN A 125 -3.05 -7.86 24.27
CA ASN A 125 -3.55 -8.97 25.07
C ASN A 125 -2.85 -8.94 26.44
N SER A 126 -3.63 -9.04 27.52
CA SER A 126 -3.13 -9.12 28.89
C SER A 126 -2.57 -10.50 29.20
#